data_AF-A0A1Y2HU75-F1
#
_entry.id   AF-A0A1Y2HU75-F1
#
_cell.length_a   1.000
_cell.length_b   1.000
_cell.length_c   1.000
_cell.angle_alpha   90.00
_cell.angle_beta   90.00
_cell.angle_gamma   90.00
#
_symmetry.space_group_name_H-M   'P 1'
#
loop_
_entity.id
_entity.type
_entity.pdbx_description
1 polymer ?
#
loop_
_entity_poly.entity_id
_entity_poly.type
_entity_poly.pdbx_seq_one_letter_code
_entity_poly.pdbx_strand_id
1 'polypeptide(L)'
;MNLKKAVAFLNDVKEHKRAVPFRRFNGGVGRTAQANEWNTTQARWPVKSAEFLLDLLKNAEANAKAKELDADNLVIKHIQVQQAPKMRRRTYRAHGRINPYQSHPCHIELIVAEADSQEVDTKAPKVKKITKKTAIIKAKSALRAQN
;
A
#
# COMPACT_ATOMS: atom_id res chain seq x y z
N MET A 1 -0.92 3.46 -9.45
CA MET A 1 -1.48 2.08 -9.44
C MET A 1 -2.78 2.11 -10.24
N ASN A 2 -3.01 1.18 -11.17
CA ASN A 2 -4.27 1.11 -11.93
C ASN A 2 -5.44 0.81 -10.96
N LEU A 3 -6.58 1.44 -11.19
CA LEU A 3 -7.78 1.36 -10.35
C LEU A 3 -8.27 -0.08 -10.17
N LYS A 4 -8.38 -0.88 -11.24
CA LYS A 4 -8.85 -2.28 -11.17
C LYS A 4 -7.94 -3.14 -10.28
N LYS A 5 -6.62 -2.94 -10.39
CA LYS A 5 -5.63 -3.62 -9.54
C LYS A 5 -5.78 -3.22 -8.08
N ALA A 6 -6.08 -1.95 -7.80
CA ALA A 6 -6.28 -1.46 -6.44
C ALA A 6 -7.52 -2.07 -5.78
N VAL A 7 -8.63 -2.14 -6.53
CA VAL A 7 -9.87 -2.79 -6.07
C VAL A 7 -9.63 -4.27 -5.77
N ALA A 8 -8.98 -5.00 -6.69
CA ALA A 8 -8.64 -6.40 -6.48
C ALA A 8 -7.76 -6.61 -5.23
N PHE A 9 -6.72 -5.80 -5.07
CA PHE A 9 -5.84 -5.87 -3.89
C PHE A 9 -6.60 -5.64 -2.58
N LEU A 10 -7.50 -4.65 -2.52
CA LEU A 10 -8.25 -4.37 -1.30
C LEU A 10 -9.26 -5.49 -0.96
N ASN A 11 -9.84 -6.15 -1.96
CA ASN A 11 -10.66 -7.34 -1.75
C ASN A 11 -9.82 -8.51 -1.21
N ASP A 12 -8.64 -8.76 -1.76
CA ASP A 12 -7.71 -9.78 -1.25
C ASP A 12 -7.28 -9.50 0.20
N VAL A 13 -7.14 -8.23 0.57
CA VAL A 13 -6.85 -7.81 1.95
C VAL A 13 -8.00 -8.13 2.89
N LYS A 14 -9.25 -7.92 2.48
CA LYS A 14 -10.43 -8.31 3.27
C LYS A 14 -10.46 -9.82 3.50
N GLU A 15 -10.13 -10.60 2.47
CA GLU A 15 -10.06 -12.06 2.52
C GLU A 15 -8.77 -12.62 3.15
N HIS A 16 -7.88 -11.74 3.64
CA HIS A 16 -6.60 -12.10 4.25
C HIS A 16 -5.61 -12.86 3.33
N LYS A 17 -5.83 -12.82 2.01
CA LYS A 17 -4.93 -13.43 1.01
C LYS A 17 -3.66 -12.62 0.81
N ARG A 18 -3.77 -11.29 0.89
CA ARG A 18 -2.65 -10.34 0.81
C ARG A 18 -2.70 -9.37 1.97
N ALA A 19 -1.57 -8.81 2.38
CA ALA A 19 -1.49 -7.92 3.53
C ALA A 19 -1.03 -6.51 3.13
N VAL A 20 -1.45 -5.52 3.91
CA VAL A 20 -1.01 -4.12 3.75
C VAL A 20 0.25 -3.91 4.60
N PRO A 21 1.36 -3.40 4.03
CA PRO A 21 2.59 -3.16 4.78
C PRO A 21 2.44 -1.95 5.70
N PHE A 22 2.82 -2.11 6.97
CA PHE A 22 2.77 -1.03 7.96
C PHE A 22 4.15 -0.36 8.03
N ARG A 23 4.27 0.85 7.46
CA ARG A 23 5.56 1.55 7.31
C ARG A 23 5.85 2.58 8.41
N ARG A 24 4.89 3.45 8.72
CA ARG A 24 5.06 4.57 9.68
C ARG A 24 4.56 4.21 11.08
N PHE A 25 3.34 3.70 11.17
CA PHE A 25 2.68 3.39 12.45
C PHE A 25 2.73 1.89 12.73
N ASN A 26 3.94 1.36 12.95
CA ASN A 26 4.21 -0.08 13.09
C ASN A 26 4.73 -0.49 14.49
N GLY A 27 4.60 0.37 15.50
CA GLY A 27 4.99 0.07 16.88
C GLY A 27 4.18 -1.10 17.45
N GLY A 28 4.88 -2.15 17.91
CA GLY A 28 4.24 -3.36 18.48
C GLY A 28 3.48 -4.23 17.47
N VAL A 29 3.59 -3.97 16.16
CA VAL A 29 2.92 -4.76 15.13
C VAL A 29 3.69 -6.07 14.89
N GLY A 30 3.00 -7.20 14.90
CA GLY A 30 3.60 -8.51 14.63
C GLY A 30 4.00 -8.70 13.16
N ARG A 31 4.81 -9.72 12.90
CA ARG A 31 5.33 -10.04 11.57
C ARG A 31 4.41 -11.00 10.82
N THR A 32 4.49 -11.01 9.48
CA THR A 32 3.77 -11.97 8.62
C THR A 32 4.56 -12.25 7.35
N ALA A 33 4.48 -13.47 6.81
CA ALA A 33 5.17 -13.86 5.58
C ALA A 33 4.63 -13.09 4.35
N GLN A 34 3.36 -12.68 4.35
CA GLN A 34 2.77 -11.89 3.28
C GLN A 34 3.42 -10.51 3.12
N ALA A 35 4.15 -10.02 4.13
CA ALA A 35 4.88 -8.77 4.07
C ALA A 35 6.09 -8.81 3.09
N ASN A 36 6.54 -10.02 2.72
CA ASN A 36 7.63 -10.24 1.77
C ASN A 36 7.37 -9.60 0.40
N GLU A 37 6.11 -9.58 -0.06
CA GLU A 37 5.71 -8.91 -1.30
C GLU A 37 6.17 -7.43 -1.33
N TRP A 38 6.18 -6.79 -0.17
CA TRP A 38 6.49 -5.38 -0.02
C TRP A 38 7.93 -5.11 0.44
N ASN A 39 8.77 -6.14 0.51
CA ASN A 39 10.11 -6.09 1.11
C ASN A 39 10.09 -5.55 2.56
N THR A 40 9.07 -5.93 3.33
CA THR A 40 8.93 -5.57 4.74
C THR A 40 8.66 -6.82 5.58
N THR A 41 8.79 -6.72 6.90
CA THR A 41 8.47 -7.85 7.81
C THR A 41 7.14 -7.67 8.52
N GLN A 42 6.64 -6.44 8.64
CA GLN A 42 5.45 -6.08 9.40
C GLN A 42 4.31 -5.65 8.48
N ALA A 43 3.22 -6.39 8.52
CA ALA A 43 2.02 -6.12 7.74
C ALA A 43 0.76 -6.65 8.47
N ARG A 44 -0.40 -6.11 8.10
CA ARG A 44 -1.71 -6.44 8.67
C ARG A 44 -2.82 -6.34 7.63
N TRP A 45 -4.02 -6.75 8.03
CA TRP A 45 -5.26 -6.71 7.25
C TRP A 45 -6.24 -5.71 7.85
N PRO A 46 -6.10 -4.39 7.60
CA PRO A 46 -7.01 -3.39 8.15
C PRO A 46 -8.36 -3.41 7.40
N VAL A 47 -9.22 -4.38 7.74
CA VAL A 47 -10.50 -4.64 7.05
C VAL A 47 -11.38 -3.40 6.96
N LYS A 48 -11.61 -2.71 8.09
CA LYS A 48 -12.44 -1.50 8.15
C LYS A 48 -11.90 -0.42 7.20
N SER A 49 -10.60 -0.19 7.18
CA SER A 49 -10.00 0.82 6.30
C SER A 49 -10.11 0.43 4.83
N ALA A 50 -9.93 -0.85 4.50
CA ALA A 50 -10.07 -1.35 3.15
C ALA A 50 -11.51 -1.18 2.62
N GLU A 51 -12.52 -1.37 3.46
CA GLU A 51 -13.93 -1.16 3.11
C GLU A 51 -14.23 0.29 2.72
N PHE A 52 -13.86 1.26 3.58
CA PHE A 52 -14.07 2.68 3.25
C PHE A 52 -13.32 3.10 1.98
N LEU A 53 -12.13 2.56 1.73
CA LEU A 53 -11.40 2.84 0.49
C LEU A 53 -12.04 2.20 -0.74
N LEU A 54 -12.57 0.97 -0.63
CA LEU A 54 -13.28 0.32 -1.74
C LEU A 54 -14.51 1.12 -2.16
N ASP A 55 -15.31 1.59 -1.20
CA ASP A 55 -16.49 2.39 -1.49
C ASP A 55 -16.13 3.73 -2.14
N LEU A 56 -15.06 4.36 -1.67
CA LEU A 56 -14.56 5.61 -2.24
C LEU A 56 -14.01 5.41 -3.67
N LEU A 57 -13.32 4.30 -3.94
CA LEU A 57 -12.84 3.97 -5.28
C LEU A 57 -13.99 3.67 -6.25
N LYS A 58 -15.04 2.97 -5.80
CA LYS A 58 -16.26 2.74 -6.60
C LYS A 58 -16.96 4.05 -6.94
N ASN A 59 -17.03 4.98 -5.98
CA ASN A 59 -17.58 6.31 -6.22
C ASN A 59 -16.72 7.08 -7.23
N ALA A 60 -15.39 7.04 -7.11
CA ALA A 60 -14.49 7.67 -8.06
C ALA A 60 -14.62 7.06 -9.47
N GLU A 61 -14.78 5.74 -9.60
CA GLU A 61 -15.05 5.06 -10.87
C GLU A 61 -16.36 5.54 -11.49
N ALA A 62 -17.44 5.63 -10.70
CA ALA A 62 -18.73 6.13 -11.17
C ALA A 62 -18.65 7.59 -11.66
N ASN A 63 -17.94 8.44 -10.92
CA ASN A 63 -17.71 9.83 -11.31
C ASN A 63 -16.85 9.93 -12.58
N ALA A 64 -15.87 9.05 -12.76
CA ALA A 64 -15.03 9.03 -13.95
C ALA A 64 -15.84 8.60 -15.20
N LYS A 65 -16.71 7.59 -15.07
CA LYS A 65 -17.64 7.19 -16.14
C LYS A 65 -18.61 8.32 -16.50
N ALA A 66 -19.12 9.04 -15.52
CA ALA A 66 -19.98 10.20 -15.74
C ALA A 66 -19.24 11.37 -16.44
N LYS A 67 -17.92 11.43 -16.31
CA LYS A 67 -17.05 12.38 -17.02
C LYS A 67 -16.50 11.83 -18.34
N GLU A 68 -16.99 10.68 -18.79
CA GLU A 68 -16.59 10.02 -20.05
C GLU A 68 -15.10 9.69 -20.13
N LEU A 69 -14.45 9.48 -18.98
CA LEU A 69 -13.08 8.98 -18.92
C LEU A 69 -13.05 7.46 -19.16
N ASP A 70 -11.97 6.97 -19.77
CA ASP A 70 -11.74 5.54 -19.98
C ASP A 70 -11.46 4.82 -18.66
N ALA A 71 -12.47 4.09 -18.17
CA ALA A 71 -12.44 3.36 -16.91
C ALA A 71 -11.31 2.31 -16.83
N ASP A 72 -10.82 1.83 -17.98
CA ASP A 72 -9.79 0.78 -18.03
C ASP A 72 -8.39 1.33 -17.81
N ASN A 73 -8.17 2.58 -18.24
CA ASN A 73 -6.90 3.30 -18.15
C ASN A 73 -6.80 4.24 -16.94
N LEU A 74 -7.76 4.18 -16.00
CA LEU A 74 -7.71 4.97 -14.78
C LEU A 74 -6.59 4.54 -13.83
N VAL A 75 -5.84 5.52 -13.37
CA VAL A 75 -4.76 5.40 -12.40
C VAL A 75 -5.06 6.30 -11.21
N ILE A 76 -4.79 5.78 -10.00
CA ILE A 76 -4.81 6.59 -8.78
C ILE A 76 -3.57 7.49 -8.80
N LYS A 77 -3.79 8.79 -9.03
CA LYS A 77 -2.74 9.82 -9.12
C LYS A 77 -2.39 10.38 -7.74
N HIS A 78 -3.41 10.70 -6.96
CA HIS A 78 -3.25 11.24 -5.61
C HIS A 78 -4.16 10.50 -4.64
N ILE A 79 -3.65 10.24 -3.45
CA ILE A 79 -4.43 9.77 -2.31
C ILE A 79 -3.84 10.35 -1.04
N GLN A 80 -4.69 10.95 -0.22
CA GLN A 80 -4.28 11.59 1.01
C GLN A 80 -5.29 11.33 2.11
N VAL A 81 -4.77 11.14 3.32
CA VAL A 81 -5.55 10.87 4.52
C VAL A 81 -5.14 11.87 5.59
N GLN A 82 -6.10 12.64 6.08
CA GLN A 82 -5.93 13.68 7.08
C GLN A 82 -6.64 13.31 8.38
N GLN A 83 -6.19 13.86 9.51
CA GLN A 83 -6.86 13.66 10.79
C GLN A 83 -8.12 14.51 10.86
N ALA A 84 -9.24 13.91 11.26
CA ALA A 84 -10.49 14.61 11.52
C ALA A 84 -10.64 14.91 13.04
N PRO A 85 -11.55 15.80 13.44
CA PRO A 85 -11.78 16.12 14.85
C PRO A 85 -12.06 14.87 15.70
N LYS A 86 -11.38 14.76 16.85
CA LYS A 86 -11.48 13.57 17.71
C LYS A 86 -12.83 13.52 18.41
N MET A 87 -13.48 12.36 18.35
CA MET A 87 -14.71 12.13 19.12
C MET A 87 -14.36 11.65 20.53
N ARG A 88 -14.80 12.37 21.57
CA ARG A 88 -14.40 12.11 22.96
C ARG A 88 -15.47 11.36 23.74
N ARG A 89 -15.05 10.29 24.41
CA ARG A 89 -15.79 9.57 25.46
C ARG A 89 -14.95 9.54 26.74
N ARG A 90 -15.54 9.03 27.82
CA ARG A 90 -14.88 8.89 29.12
C ARG A 90 -14.60 7.42 29.42
N THR A 91 -13.47 7.15 30.07
CA THR A 91 -13.20 5.86 30.70
C THR A 91 -12.95 6.09 32.18
N TYR A 92 -13.77 5.47 33.02
CA TYR A 92 -13.58 5.46 34.47
C TYR A 92 -12.42 4.53 34.83
N ARG A 93 -11.53 5.00 35.70
CA ARG A 93 -10.32 4.30 36.14
C ARG A 93 -10.29 4.22 37.66
N ALA A 94 -9.41 3.36 38.17
CA ALA A 94 -9.23 3.15 39.61
C ALA A 94 -9.02 4.47 40.37
N HIS A 95 -9.55 4.51 41.60
CA HIS A 95 -9.56 5.66 42.50
C HIS A 95 -10.30 6.89 41.96
N GLY A 96 -11.44 6.69 41.27
CA GLY A 96 -12.30 7.78 40.79
C GLY A 96 -11.71 8.64 39.66
N ARG A 97 -10.62 8.19 39.01
CA ARG A 97 -9.99 8.91 37.91
C ARG A 97 -10.82 8.79 36.63
N ILE A 98 -10.83 9.85 35.82
CA ILE A 98 -11.52 9.88 34.53
C ILE A 98 -10.51 10.21 33.43
N ASN A 99 -10.30 9.27 32.51
CA ASN A 99 -9.41 9.45 31.36
C ASN A 99 -10.22 9.63 30.06
N PRO A 100 -9.68 10.34 29.06
CA PRO A 100 -10.32 10.44 27.76
C PRO A 100 -10.17 9.12 26.98
N TYR A 101 -11.26 8.69 26.33
CA TYR A 101 -11.25 7.64 25.33
C TYR A 101 -11.70 8.22 24.00
N GLN A 102 -10.75 8.39 23.08
CA GLN A 102 -10.95 9.18 21.88
C GLN A 102 -10.92 8.31 20.63
N SER A 103 -11.95 8.46 19.79
CA SER A 103 -11.90 7.97 18.42
C SER A 103 -11.09 8.96 17.57
N HIS A 104 -10.29 8.43 16.64
CA HIS A 104 -9.46 9.21 15.72
C HIS A 104 -9.99 9.02 14.29
N PRO A 105 -11.07 9.73 13.89
CA PRO A 105 -11.59 9.68 12.53
C PRO A 105 -10.60 10.33 11.54
N CYS A 106 -10.84 10.11 10.25
CA CYS A 106 -10.03 10.68 9.17
C CYS A 106 -10.89 11.26 8.05
N HIS A 107 -10.29 12.19 7.31
CA HIS A 107 -10.76 12.63 6.01
C HIS A 107 -9.89 11.97 4.94
N ILE A 108 -10.52 11.39 3.92
CA ILE A 108 -9.83 10.71 2.81
C ILE A 108 -10.19 11.46 1.54
N GLU A 109 -9.18 11.85 0.78
CA GLU A 109 -9.33 12.41 -0.55
C GLU A 109 -8.56 11.55 -1.55
N LEU A 110 -9.11 11.38 -2.75
CA LEU A 110 -8.42 10.72 -3.85
C LEU A 110 -8.67 11.43 -5.17
N ILE A 111 -7.71 11.29 -6.07
CA ILE A 111 -7.81 11.78 -7.44
C ILE A 111 -7.42 10.63 -8.36
N VAL A 112 -8.36 10.27 -9.24
CA VAL A 112 -8.09 9.40 -10.39
C VAL A 112 -7.88 10.25 -11.64
N ALA A 113 -6.97 9.81 -12.49
CA ALA A 113 -6.72 10.38 -13.80
C ALA A 113 -6.48 9.23 -14.78
N GLU A 114 -6.67 9.48 -16.07
CA GLU A 114 -6.20 8.55 -17.09
C GLU A 114 -4.68 8.50 -17.06
N ALA A 115 -4.13 7.33 -17.37
CA ALA A 115 -2.70 7.22 -17.60
C ALA A 115 -2.34 8.01 -18.86
N ASP A 116 -1.47 9.01 -18.74
CA ASP A 116 -0.85 9.61 -19.90
C ASP A 116 -0.10 8.51 -20.66
N SER A 117 -0.42 8.30 -21.94
CA SER A 117 0.19 7.28 -22.79
C SER A 117 1.70 7.50 -23.06
N GLN A 118 2.34 8.46 -22.38
CA GLN A 118 3.75 8.79 -22.51
C GLN A 118 4.38 9.19 -21.18
N GLU A 119 4.69 8.20 -20.33
CA GLU A 119 5.93 8.26 -19.56
C GLU A 119 6.81 7.10 -20.02
N VAL A 120 7.63 7.38 -21.03
CA VAL A 120 8.80 6.57 -21.32
C VAL A 120 9.64 6.59 -20.05
N ASP A 121 9.65 5.49 -19.32
CA ASP A 121 10.61 5.24 -18.25
C ASP A 121 12.02 5.40 -18.83
N THR A 122 12.57 6.61 -18.77
CA THR A 122 13.99 6.91 -19.00
C THR A 122 14.84 6.45 -17.81
N LYS A 123 14.40 5.39 -17.11
CA LYS A 123 15.28 4.59 -16.28
C LYS A 123 15.95 3.58 -17.19
N ALA A 124 17.03 4.02 -17.82
CA ALA A 124 18.03 3.13 -18.39
C ALA A 124 18.22 1.90 -17.47
N PRO A 125 18.30 0.67 -18.02
CA PRO A 125 18.45 -0.52 -17.19
C PRO A 125 19.65 -0.31 -16.28
N LYS A 126 19.43 -0.31 -14.95
CA LYS A 126 20.52 -0.26 -13.98
C LYS A 126 21.38 -1.51 -14.18
N VAL A 127 22.45 -1.38 -14.96
CA VAL A 127 23.48 -2.40 -15.08
C VAL A 127 23.97 -2.68 -13.66
N LYS A 128 23.68 -3.88 -13.16
CA LYS A 128 24.18 -4.33 -11.85
C LYS A 128 25.71 -4.28 -11.93
N LYS A 129 26.36 -3.30 -11.29
CA LYS A 129 27.82 -3.26 -11.16
C LYS A 129 28.23 -4.51 -10.38
N ILE A 130 28.78 -5.50 -11.09
CA ILE A 130 29.36 -6.69 -10.49
C ILE A 130 30.61 -6.23 -9.73
N THR A 131 30.68 -6.49 -8.43
CA THR A 131 31.90 -6.19 -7.66
C THR A 131 33.00 -7.16 -8.09
N LYS A 132 34.27 -6.73 -8.10
CA LYS A 132 35.41 -7.59 -8.53
C LYS A 132 35.39 -8.97 -7.86
N LYS A 133 34.96 -9.03 -6.59
CA LYS A 133 34.81 -10.27 -5.81
C LYS A 133 33.75 -11.23 -6.38
N THR A 134 32.61 -10.74 -6.86
CA THR A 134 31.56 -11.58 -7.46
C THR A 134 31.93 -12.06 -8.87
N ALA A 135 32.70 -11.28 -9.63
CA ALA A 135 33.22 -11.69 -10.94
C ALA A 135 34.20 -12.87 -10.82
N ILE A 136 35.13 -12.80 -9.85
CA ILE A 136 36.11 -13.87 -9.59
C ILE A 136 35.42 -15.17 -9.16
N ILE A 137 34.40 -15.08 -8.31
CA ILE A 137 33.65 -16.27 -7.86
C ILE A 137 32.92 -16.92 -9.04
N LYS A 138 32.28 -16.12 -9.91
CA LYS A 138 31.58 -16.62 -11.09
C LYS A 138 32.52 -17.27 -12.11
N ALA A 139 33.72 -16.71 -12.29
CA ALA A 139 34.75 -17.29 -13.15
C ALA A 139 35.27 -18.63 -12.61
N LYS A 140 35.53 -18.72 -11.29
CA LYS A 140 35.94 -19.98 -10.64
C LYS A 140 34.86 -21.06 -10.72
N SER A 141 33.58 -20.70 -10.57
CA SER A 141 32.49 -21.68 -10.68
C SER A 141 32.30 -22.17 -12.11
N ALA A 142 32.50 -21.31 -13.12
CA ALA A 142 32.43 -21.71 -14.53
C ALA A 142 33.57 -22.66 -14.92
N LEU A 143 34.79 -22.39 -14.45
CA LEU A 143 35.95 -23.27 -14.68
C LEU A 143 35.76 -24.65 -14.04
N ARG A 144 35.11 -24.70 -12.88
CA ARG A 144 34.77 -25.97 -12.19
C ARG A 144 33.69 -26.80 -12.89
N ALA A 145 32.83 -26.18 -13.69
CA ALA A 145 31.76 -26.89 -14.40
C ALA A 145 32.22 -27.48 -15.75
N GLN A 146 33.44 -27.16 -16.20
CA GLN A 146 34.04 -27.65 -17.43
C GLN A 146 34.99 -28.85 -17.22
N ASN A 147 35.16 -29.29 -15.97
CA ASN A 147 35.94 -30.48 -15.57
C ASN A 147 35.03 -31.57 -15.03
#